data_AF-A0A1S9CWW9-F1
#
_entry.id   AF-A0A1S9CWW9-F1
#
_cell.length_a   1.000
_cell.length_b   1.000
_cell.length_c   1.000
_cell.angle_alpha   90.00
_cell.angle_beta   90.00
_cell.angle_gamma   90.00
#
_symmetry.space_group_name_H-M   'P 1'
#
loop_
_entity.id
_entity.type
_entity.pdbx_description
1 polymer ?
#
loop_
_entity_poly.entity_id
_entity_poly.type
_entity_poly.pdbx_seq_one_letter_code
_entity_poly.pdbx_strand_id
1 'polypeptide(L)'
;MYQPDGIDSFRHRGRTYLIMANEGDARDYDGFSEEERVKDLIRDPVAFPNAADLQEDKQLGRLNVTTANGDRDKDGDFEQLYAFGARSFSIRAADGKLIFDSGNDLKRITLVRV
;
A
#
# COMPACT_ATOMS: atom_id res chain seq x y z
N MET A 1 0.53 3.67 0.17
CA MET A 1 -0.03 3.28 1.48
C MET A 1 1.13 2.98 2.42
N TYR A 2 1.04 3.30 3.71
CA TYR A 2 2.06 2.96 4.72
C TYR A 2 1.51 1.84 5.60
N GLN A 3 2.20 0.70 5.63
CA GLN A 3 1.79 -0.52 6.35
C GLN A 3 2.91 -0.92 7.32
N PRO A 4 3.07 -0.21 8.45
CA PRO A 4 4.16 -0.46 9.36
C PRO A 4 4.01 -1.85 10.00
N ASP A 5 4.82 -2.81 9.56
CA ASP A 5 4.89 -4.16 10.16
C ASP A 5 5.85 -4.20 11.34
N GLY A 6 6.85 -3.32 11.32
CA GLY A 6 7.80 -3.11 12.40
C GLY A 6 8.05 -1.63 12.64
N ILE A 7 8.29 -1.28 13.90
CA ILE A 7 8.66 0.08 14.32
C ILE A 7 9.83 0.03 15.30
N ASP A 8 10.79 0.93 15.11
CA ASP A 8 11.87 1.18 16.07
C ASP A 8 12.16 2.68 16.16
N SER A 9 12.97 3.09 17.12
CA SER A 9 13.39 4.48 17.32
C SER A 9 14.90 4.64 17.35
N PHE A 10 15.39 5.76 16.82
CA PHE A 10 16.81 6.11 16.89
C PHE A 10 16.99 7.59 17.22
N ARG A 11 18.17 7.93 17.74
CA ARG A 11 18.55 9.33 18.00
C ARG A 11 19.57 9.82 17.00
N HIS A 12 19.34 11.01 16.47
CA HIS A 12 20.29 11.71 15.61
C HIS A 12 20.32 13.19 15.99
N ARG A 13 21.52 13.72 16.25
CA ARG A 13 21.74 15.14 16.65
C ARG A 13 20.81 15.60 17.78
N GLY A 14 20.65 14.77 18.82
CA GLY A 14 19.84 15.07 19.99
C GLY A 14 18.32 14.97 19.79
N ARG A 15 17.84 14.56 18.62
CA ARG A 15 16.41 14.39 18.33
C ARG A 15 16.08 12.90 18.16
N THR A 16 14.91 12.49 18.65
CA THR A 16 14.37 11.13 18.44
C THR A 16 13.60 11.07 17.13
N TYR A 17 13.80 9.99 16.41
CA TYR A 17 13.10 9.64 15.17
C TYR A 17 12.55 8.22 15.28
N LEU A 18 11.45 7.96 14.57
CA LEU A 18 10.85 6.65 14.41
C LEU A 18 11.17 6.14 13.01
N ILE A 19 11.57 4.88 12.89
CA ILE A 19 11.73 4.17 11.62
C ILE A 19 10.68 3.07 11.55
N MET A 20 10.01 2.94 10.41
CA MET A 20 8.93 1.98 10.20
C MET A 20 9.14 1.21 8.90
N ALA A 21 9.05 -0.11 8.96
CA ALA A 21 9.07 -0.98 7.78
C ALA A 21 7.66 -1.07 7.18
N ASN A 22 7.47 -0.58 5.96
CA ASN A 22 6.18 -0.55 5.26
C ASN A 22 5.97 -1.84 4.46
N GLU A 23 5.86 -2.96 5.16
CA GLU A 23 5.73 -4.30 4.57
C GLU A 23 4.45 -5.03 4.99
N GLY A 24 3.65 -4.43 5.89
CA GLY A 24 2.62 -5.14 6.64
C GLY A 24 1.50 -5.75 5.81
N ASP A 25 0.85 -6.73 6.43
CA ASP A 25 -0.22 -7.54 5.88
C ASP A 25 -1.57 -6.82 5.86
N ALA A 26 -2.55 -7.44 5.19
CA ALA A 26 -3.94 -7.04 5.27
C ALA A 26 -4.50 -7.20 6.70
N ARG A 27 -5.43 -6.31 7.07
CA ARG A 27 -6.18 -6.48 8.31
C ARG A 27 -7.27 -7.54 8.10
N ASP A 28 -7.20 -8.63 8.86
CA ASP A 28 -8.18 -9.71 8.85
C ASP A 28 -8.49 -10.14 10.29
N TYR A 29 -9.75 -10.04 10.68
CA TYR A 29 -10.27 -10.43 12.00
C TYR A 29 -11.77 -10.71 11.92
N ASP A 30 -12.33 -11.33 12.95
CA ASP A 30 -13.75 -11.73 12.94
C ASP A 30 -14.67 -10.53 12.63
N GLY A 31 -15.47 -10.66 11.57
CA GLY A 31 -16.36 -9.61 11.05
C GLY A 31 -15.72 -8.59 10.09
N PHE A 32 -14.43 -8.68 9.76
CA PHE A 32 -13.78 -7.76 8.82
C PHE A 32 -12.59 -8.38 8.08
N SER A 33 -12.63 -8.32 6.75
CA SER A 33 -11.50 -8.60 5.88
C SER A 33 -11.24 -7.40 4.97
N GLU A 34 -10.00 -6.91 4.97
CA GLU A 34 -9.60 -5.74 4.18
C GLU A 34 -9.25 -6.10 2.73
N GLU A 35 -9.01 -7.37 2.41
CA GLU A 35 -8.43 -7.76 1.13
C GLU A 35 -9.50 -8.25 0.14
N GLU A 36 -9.43 -7.76 -1.09
CA GLU A 36 -10.21 -8.28 -2.22
C GLU A 36 -9.31 -8.44 -3.44
N ARG A 37 -9.63 -9.42 -4.28
CA ARG A 37 -8.97 -9.57 -5.58
C ARG A 37 -9.51 -8.55 -6.55
N VAL A 38 -8.62 -8.02 -7.39
CA VAL A 38 -8.97 -7.12 -8.49
C VAL A 38 -10.12 -7.64 -9.36
N LYS A 39 -10.18 -8.95 -9.63
CA LYS A 39 -11.24 -9.55 -10.44
C LYS A 39 -12.61 -9.59 -9.78
N ASP A 40 -12.65 -9.52 -8.47
CA ASP A 40 -13.86 -9.63 -7.65
C ASP A 40 -14.35 -8.23 -7.20
N LEU A 41 -13.55 -7.18 -7.39
CA LEU A 41 -13.89 -5.77 -7.13
C LEU A 41 -14.84 -5.18 -8.16
N ILE A 42 -15.84 -4.44 -7.68
CA ILE A 42 -16.67 -3.55 -8.50
C ILE A 42 -15.89 -2.24 -8.72
N ARG A 43 -15.89 -1.72 -9.94
CA ARG A 43 -15.02 -0.61 -10.36
C ARG A 43 -15.79 0.43 -11.13
N ASP A 44 -15.46 1.69 -10.88
CA ASP A 44 -16.02 2.80 -11.63
C ASP A 44 -15.57 2.70 -13.11
N PRO A 45 -16.52 2.68 -14.07
CA PRO A 45 -16.22 2.51 -15.48
C PRO A 45 -15.57 3.74 -16.14
N VAL A 46 -15.63 4.91 -15.51
CA VAL A 46 -14.94 6.14 -15.94
C VAL A 46 -13.47 6.09 -15.50
N ALA A 47 -13.18 5.62 -14.29
CA ALA A 47 -11.84 5.45 -13.76
C ALA A 47 -11.11 4.25 -14.39
N PHE A 48 -11.85 3.15 -14.65
CA PHE A 48 -11.33 1.92 -15.26
C PHE A 48 -12.11 1.54 -16.54
N PRO A 49 -11.96 2.29 -17.65
CA PRO A 49 -12.67 2.01 -18.90
C PRO A 49 -12.33 0.65 -19.52
N ASN A 50 -11.21 0.04 -19.11
CA ASN A 50 -10.75 -1.28 -19.52
C ASN A 50 -10.81 -2.31 -18.36
N ALA A 51 -11.73 -2.15 -17.41
CA ALA A 51 -11.85 -3.02 -16.25
C ALA A 51 -11.87 -4.51 -16.61
N ALA A 52 -12.62 -4.91 -17.64
CA ALA A 52 -12.71 -6.31 -18.08
C ALA A 52 -11.34 -6.94 -18.40
N ASP A 53 -10.47 -6.21 -19.11
CA ASP A 53 -9.12 -6.68 -19.41
C ASP A 53 -8.26 -6.74 -18.15
N LEU A 54 -8.32 -5.69 -17.30
CA LEU A 54 -7.54 -5.63 -16.06
C LEU A 54 -7.94 -6.71 -15.06
N GLN A 55 -9.20 -7.15 -15.07
CA GLN A 55 -9.73 -8.19 -14.18
C GLN A 55 -9.38 -9.62 -14.61
N GLU A 56 -8.83 -9.82 -15.81
CA GLU A 56 -8.33 -11.15 -16.17
C GLU A 56 -7.19 -11.59 -15.23
N ASP A 57 -7.18 -12.88 -14.86
CA ASP A 57 -6.15 -13.46 -14.01
C ASP A 57 -4.72 -13.26 -14.56
N LYS A 58 -4.58 -13.15 -15.89
CA LYS A 58 -3.30 -12.92 -16.59
C LYS A 58 -2.80 -11.48 -16.50
N GLN A 59 -3.67 -10.54 -16.12
CA GLN A 59 -3.37 -9.13 -15.94
C GLN A 59 -3.27 -8.82 -14.44
N LEU A 60 -4.24 -8.08 -13.88
CA LEU A 60 -4.28 -7.73 -12.48
C LEU A 60 -5.25 -8.60 -11.69
N GLY A 61 -6.04 -9.48 -12.30
CA GLY A 61 -7.14 -10.22 -11.63
C GLY A 61 -6.74 -10.96 -10.36
N ARG A 62 -5.48 -11.41 -10.27
CA ARG A 62 -4.92 -12.12 -9.11
C ARG A 62 -4.28 -11.21 -8.07
N LEU A 63 -4.12 -9.92 -8.36
CA LEU A 63 -3.56 -8.95 -7.43
C LEU A 63 -4.57 -8.70 -6.32
N ASN A 64 -4.09 -8.77 -5.09
CA ASN A 64 -4.84 -8.40 -3.90
C ASN A 64 -4.67 -6.90 -3.62
N VAL A 65 -5.77 -6.25 -3.26
CA VAL A 65 -5.80 -4.82 -2.91
C VAL A 65 -6.67 -4.61 -1.67
N THR A 66 -6.48 -3.48 -0.99
CA THR A 66 -7.32 -3.10 0.15
C THR A 66 -8.69 -2.57 -0.31
N THR A 67 -9.74 -2.94 0.41
CA THR A 67 -11.09 -2.38 0.30
C THR A 67 -11.29 -1.17 1.22
N ALA A 68 -10.35 -0.89 2.12
CA ALA A 68 -10.43 0.24 3.04
C ALA A 68 -10.05 1.59 2.40
N ASN A 69 -9.50 1.56 1.18
CA ASN A 69 -9.12 2.72 0.39
C ASN A 69 -9.42 2.44 -1.08
N GLY A 70 -9.67 3.48 -1.88
CA GLY A 70 -9.83 3.33 -3.33
C GLY A 70 -11.20 3.74 -3.85
N ASP A 71 -12.21 3.68 -3.00
CA ASP A 71 -13.52 4.30 -3.16
C ASP A 71 -13.44 5.75 -2.64
N ARG A 72 -13.36 6.72 -3.55
CA ARG A 72 -13.07 8.13 -3.25
C ARG A 72 -14.34 8.91 -2.95
N ASP A 73 -15.46 8.57 -3.59
CA ASP A 73 -16.74 9.28 -3.45
C ASP A 73 -17.78 8.53 -2.61
N LYS A 74 -17.44 7.31 -2.17
CA LYS A 74 -18.19 6.47 -1.22
C LYS A 74 -19.47 5.88 -1.80
N ASP A 75 -19.48 5.57 -3.09
CA ASP A 75 -20.61 4.92 -3.75
C ASP A 75 -20.49 3.38 -3.83
N GLY A 76 -19.33 2.85 -3.42
CA GLY A 76 -19.03 1.41 -3.42
C GLY A 76 -18.32 0.91 -4.67
N ASP A 77 -18.18 1.76 -5.70
CA ASP A 77 -17.29 1.52 -6.82
C ASP A 77 -15.88 2.04 -6.47
N PHE A 78 -14.85 1.42 -7.04
CA PHE A 78 -13.47 1.80 -6.77
C PHE A 78 -12.86 2.55 -7.96
N GLU A 79 -12.24 3.70 -7.70
CA GLU A 79 -11.53 4.52 -8.71
C GLU A 79 -10.02 4.30 -8.64
N GLN A 80 -9.50 3.78 -7.52
CA GLN A 80 -8.07 3.58 -7.31
C GLN A 80 -7.78 2.22 -6.67
N LEU A 81 -6.66 1.61 -7.09
CA LEU A 81 -6.19 0.35 -6.54
C LEU A 81 -4.99 0.57 -5.63
N TYR A 82 -5.08 0.08 -4.40
CA TYR A 82 -4.00 0.12 -3.43
C TYR A 82 -3.55 -1.29 -3.08
N ALA A 83 -2.42 -1.70 -3.63
CA ALA A 83 -1.81 -2.99 -3.33
C ALA A 83 -0.99 -2.95 -2.04
N PHE A 84 -0.89 -4.11 -1.40
CA PHE A 84 -0.06 -4.37 -0.21
C PHE A 84 1.43 -4.44 -0.56
N GLY A 85 2.29 -4.36 0.47
CA GLY A 85 3.69 -4.76 0.36
C GLY A 85 4.57 -3.77 -0.42
N ALA A 86 4.56 -2.50 -0.01
CA ALA A 86 5.37 -1.45 -0.64
C ALA A 86 6.89 -1.71 -0.59
N ARG A 87 7.36 -2.67 0.23
CA ARG A 87 8.78 -3.03 0.40
C ARG A 87 9.65 -1.78 0.55
N SER A 88 9.23 -0.94 1.49
CA SER A 88 9.79 0.38 1.73
C SER A 88 9.92 0.62 3.22
N PHE A 89 10.57 1.71 3.62
CA PHE A 89 10.57 2.17 4.99
C PHE A 89 10.36 3.68 5.04
N SER A 90 9.83 4.16 6.16
CA SER A 90 9.65 5.59 6.41
C SER A 90 10.33 6.01 7.70
N ILE A 91 10.79 7.27 7.75
CA ILE A 91 11.30 7.91 8.95
C ILE A 91 10.37 9.05 9.33
N ARG A 92 9.94 9.06 10.58
CA ARG A 92 9.12 10.12 11.16
C ARG A 92 9.82 10.78 12.34
N ALA A 93 9.55 12.06 12.57
CA ALA A 93 9.93 12.71 13.82
C ALA A 93 9.07 12.20 14.98
N ALA A 94 9.49 12.49 16.22
CA ALA A 94 8.77 12.07 17.42
C ALA A 94 7.32 12.61 17.51
N ASP A 95 7.00 13.68 16.78
CA ASP A 95 5.64 14.24 16.65
C ASP A 95 4.81 13.57 15.54
N GLY A 96 5.34 12.52 14.88
CA GLY A 96 4.69 11.79 13.79
C GLY A 96 4.88 12.41 12.41
N LYS A 97 5.54 13.57 12.29
CA LYS A 97 5.80 14.21 10.99
C LYS A 97 6.69 13.32 10.12
N LEU A 98 6.26 13.05 8.88
CA LEU A 98 7.08 12.34 7.90
C LEU A 98 8.32 13.16 7.54
N ILE A 99 9.49 12.56 7.71
CA ILE A 99 10.80 13.16 7.40
C ILE A 99 11.38 12.56 6.13
N PHE A 100 11.17 11.26 5.93
CA PHE A 100 11.66 10.53 4.77
C PHE A 100 10.74 9.35 4.46
N ASP A 101 10.59 9.05 3.17
CA ASP A 101 9.97 7.83 2.67
C ASP A 101 10.90 7.25 1.59
N SER A 102 11.24 5.97 1.71
CA SER A 102 12.11 5.31 0.74
C SER A 102 11.39 5.01 -0.57
N GLY A 103 10.05 5.02 -0.60
CA GLY A 103 9.28 4.66 -1.79
C GLY A 103 9.75 3.31 -2.36
N ASN A 104 10.15 3.29 -3.63
CA ASN A 104 10.66 2.09 -4.31
C ASN A 104 12.19 1.99 -4.36
N ASP A 105 12.92 2.74 -3.53
CA ASP A 105 14.38 2.84 -3.59
C ASP A 105 15.06 1.49 -3.39
N LEU A 106 14.56 0.64 -2.48
CA LEU A 106 15.12 -0.69 -2.26
C LEU A 106 15.14 -1.51 -3.55
N LYS A 107 14.02 -1.55 -4.27
CA LYS A 107 13.91 -2.22 -5.57
C LYS A 107 14.87 -1.62 -6.59
N ARG A 108 14.92 -0.28 -6.70
CA ARG A 108 15.78 0.41 -7.67
C ARG A 108 17.25 0.13 -7.44
N ILE A 109 17.71 0.19 -6.18
CA ILE A 109 19.12 -0.05 -5.82
C ILE A 109 19.51 -1.50 -6.12
N THR A 110 18.64 -2.48 -5.82
CA THR A 110 18.94 -3.89 -6.12
C THR A 110 18.90 -4.21 -7.62
N LEU A 111 18.09 -3.50 -8.42
CA LEU A 111 17.97 -3.74 -9.86
C LEU A 111 19.19 -3.28 -10.67
N VAL A 112 19.94 -2.29 -10.17
CA VAL A 112 21.09 -1.68 -10.87
C VAL A 112 22.41 -2.44 -10.60
N ARG A 113 22.39 -3.49 -9.76
CA ARG A 113 23.55 -4.33 -9.44
C ARG A 113 23.58 -5.66 -10.20
N VAL A 114 23.32 -5.64 -11.51
CA VAL A 114 23.50 -6.81 -12.39
C VAL A 114 24.73 -6.62 -13.26
#